data_AF-A0AAV5TJR5-F1
#
_entry.id   AF-A0AAV5TJR5-F1
#
_cell.length_a   1.000
_cell.length_b   1.000
_cell.length_c   1.000
_cell.angle_alpha   90.00
_cell.angle_beta   90.00
_cell.angle_gamma   90.00
#
_symmetry.space_group_name_H-M   'P 1'
#
loop_
_entity.id
_entity.type
_entity.pdbx_description
1 polymer ?
#
loop_
_entity_poly.entity_id
_entity_poly.type
_entity_poly.pdbx_seq_one_letter_code
_entity_poly.pdbx_strand_id
1 'polypeptide(L)'
;RSFFIDLSVSSQVACALLEIAIASERLTSAIRPAQYYQRGRTGLILYPITVLVVCIAVLQGYITEVSNHFLAAVVILCTDLCTITVNSVSVMYCKNQFEKMHGKATLNARYQVREAHEVATSMQQSYLVCFFCKNEHNCIPLVFFSYYIIEIIYCMVASCVLFSPFHNFAQGISTTSTFLLFSLVRNHPRLKTKTVLFLSKIT
;
A
#
# COMPACT_ATOMS: atom_id res chain seq x y z
N ARG A 1 21.07 8.88 -9.19
CA ARG A 1 19.93 8.06 -8.71
C ARG A 1 19.06 8.97 -7.85
N SER A 2 17.76 9.06 -8.11
CA SER A 2 16.98 10.24 -7.70
C SER A 2 16.56 10.13 -6.24
N PHE A 3 17.17 10.92 -5.35
CA PHE A 3 16.79 11.10 -3.94
C PHE A 3 15.25 11.25 -3.73
N PHE A 4 14.56 11.82 -4.72
CA PHE A 4 13.11 11.92 -4.76
C PHE A 4 12.36 10.57 -4.74
N ILE A 5 12.91 9.52 -5.36
CA ILE A 5 12.30 8.18 -5.38
C ILE A 5 12.42 7.55 -4.00
N ASP A 6 13.60 7.60 -3.40
CA ASP A 6 13.87 7.02 -2.09
C ASP A 6 13.02 7.73 -1.02
N LEU A 7 12.90 9.06 -1.11
CA LEU A 7 12.00 9.85 -0.26
C LEU A 7 10.52 9.51 -0.49
N SER A 8 10.11 9.29 -1.75
CA SER A 8 8.73 8.92 -2.07
C SER A 8 8.38 7.53 -1.53
N VAL A 9 9.24 6.53 -1.74
CA VAL A 9 9.06 5.17 -1.23
C VAL A 9 9.03 5.17 0.30
N SER A 10 9.96 5.88 0.94
CA SER A 10 10.02 5.98 2.41
C SER A 10 8.77 6.65 2.97
N SER A 11 8.30 7.74 2.36
CA SER A 11 7.08 8.43 2.81
C SER A 11 5.83 7.57 2.63
N GLN A 12 5.72 6.79 1.55
CA GLN A 12 4.61 5.86 1.37
C GLN A 12 4.56 4.78 2.46
N VAL A 13 5.70 4.18 2.80
CA VAL A 13 5.78 3.17 3.87
C VAL A 13 5.50 3.80 5.23
N ALA A 14 6.03 5.00 5.50
CA ALA A 14 5.71 5.73 6.73
C ALA A 14 4.20 5.98 6.87
N CYS A 15 3.55 6.48 5.81
CA CYS A 15 2.10 6.70 5.80
C CYS A 15 1.33 5.41 6.07
N ALA A 16 1.63 4.32 5.35
CA ALA A 16 0.90 3.05 5.50
C ALA A 16 1.08 2.45 6.91
N LEU A 17 2.26 2.54 7.50
CA LEU A 17 2.51 2.08 8.86
C LEU A 17 1.84 2.97 9.93
N LEU A 18 1.80 4.29 9.73
CA LEU A 18 1.05 5.20 10.60
C LEU A 18 -0.45 4.91 10.54
N GLU A 19 -0.97 4.60 9.35
CA GLU A 19 -2.37 4.19 9.16
C GLU A 19 -2.69 2.91 9.92
N ILE A 20 -1.82 1.89 9.85
CA ILE A 20 -1.94 0.67 10.66
C ILE A 20 -1.94 0.99 12.16
N ALA A 21 -1.04 1.86 12.61
CA ALA A 21 -0.96 2.27 14.01
C ALA A 21 -2.24 2.99 14.46
N ILE A 22 -2.77 3.91 13.65
CA ILE A 22 -4.03 4.63 13.93
C ILE A 22 -5.22 3.66 13.93
N ALA A 23 -5.29 2.73 12.98
CA ALA A 23 -6.35 1.74 12.94
C ALA A 23 -6.32 0.79 14.15
N SER A 24 -5.12 0.45 14.63
CA SER A 24 -4.90 -0.38 15.83
C SER A 24 -5.22 0.38 17.12
N GLU A 25 -4.90 1.67 17.17
CA GLU A 25 -5.26 2.57 18.28
C GLU A 25 -6.79 2.63 18.44
N ARG A 26 -7.51 2.81 17.34
CA ARG A 26 -8.98 2.83 17.34
C ARG A 26 -9.59 1.50 17.74
N LEU A 27 -9.00 0.40 17.29
CA LEU A 27 -9.45 -0.92 17.74
C LEU A 27 -9.29 -1.05 19.27
N THR A 28 -8.16 -0.60 19.80
CA THR A 28 -7.89 -0.62 21.24
C THR A 28 -8.86 0.27 22.02
N SER A 29 -9.18 1.45 21.49
CA SER A 29 -10.16 2.36 22.11
C SER A 29 -11.57 1.76 22.11
N ALA A 30 -11.95 1.01 21.07
CA ALA A 30 -13.23 0.30 20.99
C ALA A 30 -13.33 -0.90 21.94
N ILE A 31 -12.22 -1.58 22.26
CA ILE A 31 -12.21 -2.72 23.20
C ILE A 31 -12.54 -2.25 24.63
N ARG A 32 -11.96 -1.13 25.09
CA ARG A 32 -12.15 -0.62 26.47
C ARG A 32 -12.38 0.90 26.52
N PRO A 33 -13.51 1.40 26.01
CA PRO A 33 -13.76 2.85 25.85
C PRO A 33 -13.62 3.63 27.17
N ALA A 34 -14.18 3.10 28.27
CA ALA A 34 -14.15 3.77 29.57
C ALA A 34 -12.74 3.90 30.19
N GLN A 35 -11.88 2.91 29.98
CA GLN A 35 -10.51 2.90 30.55
C GLN A 35 -9.51 3.65 29.67
N TYR A 36 -9.79 3.73 28.38
CA TYR A 36 -8.87 4.27 27.38
C TYR A 36 -8.58 5.75 27.61
N TYR A 37 -9.65 6.57 27.73
CA TYR A 37 -9.51 8.02 27.91
C TYR A 37 -9.05 8.43 29.31
N GLN A 38 -9.36 7.64 30.33
CA GLN A 38 -8.95 7.95 31.71
C GLN A 38 -7.45 7.79 31.94
N ARG A 39 -6.75 7.00 31.10
CA ARG A 39 -5.40 6.55 31.43
C ARG A 39 -4.29 7.56 31.17
N GLY A 40 -4.47 8.63 30.39
CA GLY A 40 -3.43 9.64 30.09
C GLY A 40 -2.11 9.11 29.47
N ARG A 41 -1.90 7.79 29.46
CA ARG A 41 -0.68 7.08 29.05
C ARG A 41 -0.62 6.79 27.56
N THR A 42 -1.64 7.16 26.81
CA THR A 42 -1.71 6.93 25.37
C THR A 42 -0.55 7.58 24.62
N GLY A 43 -0.17 8.83 24.99
CA GLY A 43 0.96 9.52 24.36
C GLY A 43 2.32 8.84 24.59
N LEU A 44 2.48 8.17 25.73
CA LEU A 44 3.73 7.47 26.08
C LEU A 44 3.95 6.21 25.23
N ILE A 45 2.88 5.59 24.73
CA ILE A 45 2.94 4.44 23.82
C ILE A 45 2.96 4.90 22.36
N LEU A 46 2.25 5.98 22.02
CA LEU A 46 2.16 6.44 20.64
C LEU A 46 3.51 6.98 20.12
N TYR A 47 4.24 7.74 20.94
CA TYR A 47 5.53 8.32 20.56
C TYR A 47 6.61 7.28 20.16
N PRO A 48 6.88 6.20 20.94
CA PRO A 48 7.85 5.20 20.52
C PRO A 48 7.39 4.44 19.27
N ILE A 49 6.08 4.25 19.08
CA ILE A 49 5.55 3.62 17.86
C ILE A 49 5.79 4.51 16.64
N THR A 50 5.54 5.83 16.73
CA THR A 50 5.77 6.73 15.60
C THR A 50 7.26 6.83 15.25
N VAL A 51 8.14 6.89 16.25
CA VAL A 51 9.60 6.84 16.04
C VAL A 51 10.01 5.54 15.36
N LEU A 52 9.49 4.39 15.82
CA LEU A 52 9.76 3.09 15.19
C LEU A 52 9.29 3.06 13.73
N VAL A 53 8.11 3.59 13.43
CA VAL A 53 7.59 3.69 12.05
C VAL A 53 8.52 4.51 11.16
N VAL A 54 9.00 5.66 11.65
CA VAL A 54 9.96 6.48 10.90
C VAL A 54 11.27 5.72 10.67
N CYS A 55 11.79 4.99 11.67
CA CYS A 55 12.97 4.16 11.50
C CYS A 55 12.78 3.06 10.44
N ILE A 56 11.63 2.37 10.44
CA ILE A 56 11.31 1.35 9.42
C ILE A 56 11.22 1.98 8.02
N ALA A 57 10.62 3.16 7.91
CA ALA A 57 10.52 3.89 6.65
C ALA A 57 11.90 4.29 6.10
N VAL A 58 12.82 4.77 6.95
CA VAL A 58 14.20 5.07 6.56
C VAL A 58 14.95 3.81 6.13
N LEU A 59 14.79 2.70 6.86
CA LEU A 59 15.39 1.42 6.49
C LEU A 59 14.91 0.95 5.11
N GLN A 60 13.62 1.13 4.81
CA GLN A 60 13.05 0.82 3.50
C GLN A 60 13.65 1.68 2.38
N GLY A 61 13.86 2.98 2.63
CA GLY A 61 14.58 3.86 1.70
C GLY A 61 15.97 3.34 1.39
N TYR A 62 16.72 2.92 2.41
CA TYR A 62 18.05 2.33 2.25
C TYR A 62 18.03 1.01 1.45
N ILE A 63 17.06 0.13 1.68
CA ILE A 63 16.90 -1.13 0.89
C ILE A 63 16.72 -0.81 -0.60
N THR A 64 16.00 0.26 -0.91
CA THR A 64 15.77 0.74 -2.28
C THR A 64 17.06 1.27 -2.92
N GLU A 65 17.89 1.98 -2.14
CA GLU A 65 19.20 2.48 -2.56
C GLU A 65 20.17 1.34 -2.93
N VAL A 66 20.18 0.25 -2.16
CA VAL A 66 21.01 -0.95 -2.41
C VAL A 66 20.54 -1.76 -3.63
N SER A 67 19.54 -1.27 -4.38
CA SER A 67 19.02 -1.85 -5.63
C SER A 67 18.18 -3.11 -5.48
N ASN A 68 17.70 -3.41 -4.27
CA ASN A 68 16.76 -4.51 -4.07
C ASN A 68 15.30 -4.05 -4.26
N HIS A 69 15.01 -3.53 -5.45
CA HIS A 69 13.71 -2.95 -5.81
C HIS A 69 12.56 -3.96 -5.71
N PHE A 70 12.82 -5.23 -6.00
CA PHE A 70 11.83 -6.29 -5.86
C PHE A 70 11.42 -6.47 -4.39
N LEU A 71 12.39 -6.57 -3.47
CA LEU A 71 12.10 -6.68 -2.04
C LEU A 71 11.34 -5.45 -1.54
N ALA A 72 11.75 -4.26 -1.96
CA ALA A 72 11.06 -3.02 -1.59
C ALA A 72 9.59 -3.04 -2.05
N ALA A 73 9.32 -3.48 -3.28
CA ALA A 73 7.98 -3.61 -3.82
C ALA A 73 7.13 -4.71 -3.13
N VAL A 74 7.74 -5.82 -2.69
CA VAL A 74 7.05 -6.84 -1.86
C VAL A 74 6.62 -6.22 -0.53
N VAL A 75 7.53 -5.52 0.15
CA VAL A 75 7.26 -4.91 1.46
C VAL A 75 6.15 -3.85 1.37
N ILE A 76 6.18 -3.00 0.34
CA ILE A 76 5.11 -1.99 0.12
C ILE A 76 3.75 -2.69 -0.06
N LEU A 77 3.67 -3.70 -0.93
CA LEU A 77 2.42 -4.42 -1.15
C LEU A 77 1.91 -5.10 0.11
N CYS A 78 2.77 -5.80 0.84
CA CYS A 78 2.41 -6.43 2.09
C CYS A 78 1.88 -5.39 3.09
N THR A 79 2.51 -4.21 3.16
CA THR A 79 2.07 -3.13 4.04
C THR A 79 0.70 -2.59 3.61
N ASP A 80 0.45 -2.33 2.33
CA ASP A 80 -0.84 -1.87 1.83
C ASP A 80 -1.96 -2.90 2.10
N LEU A 81 -1.69 -4.20 1.91
CA LEU A 81 -2.63 -5.27 2.25
C LEU A 81 -2.89 -5.34 3.76
N CYS A 82 -1.86 -5.18 4.58
CA CYS A 82 -1.99 -5.07 6.04
C CYS A 82 -2.88 -3.89 6.44
N THR A 83 -2.72 -2.71 5.83
CA THR A 83 -3.56 -1.55 6.12
C THR A 83 -5.03 -1.83 5.81
N ILE A 84 -5.33 -2.40 4.63
CA ILE A 84 -6.71 -2.73 4.24
C ILE A 84 -7.32 -3.77 5.19
N THR A 85 -6.56 -4.81 5.52
CA THR A 85 -7.04 -5.90 6.41
C THR A 85 -7.27 -5.40 7.83
N VAL A 86 -6.31 -4.70 8.43
CA VAL A 86 -6.45 -4.14 9.79
C VAL A 86 -7.64 -3.18 9.84
N ASN A 87 -7.79 -2.29 8.85
CA ASN A 87 -8.91 -1.36 8.85
C ASN A 87 -10.27 -2.08 8.66
N SER A 88 -10.34 -3.11 7.80
CA SER A 88 -11.56 -3.91 7.62
C SER A 88 -11.94 -4.66 8.90
N VAL A 89 -10.95 -5.22 9.61
CA VAL A 89 -11.15 -5.85 10.92
C VAL A 89 -11.64 -4.84 11.95
N SER A 90 -11.06 -3.63 11.98
CA SER A 90 -11.49 -2.55 12.87
C SER A 90 -12.95 -2.14 12.61
N VAL A 91 -13.36 -1.97 11.35
CA VAL A 91 -14.76 -1.65 11.00
C VAL A 91 -15.72 -2.72 11.51
N MET A 92 -15.43 -4.00 11.21
CA MET A 92 -16.25 -5.13 11.63
C MET A 92 -16.32 -5.24 13.16
N TYR A 93 -15.18 -5.10 13.84
CA TYR A 93 -15.12 -5.17 15.29
C TYR A 93 -15.91 -4.04 15.95
N CYS A 94 -15.71 -2.79 15.53
CA CYS A 94 -16.42 -1.64 16.08
C CYS A 94 -17.94 -1.75 15.90
N LYS A 95 -18.40 -2.27 14.75
CA LYS A 95 -19.83 -2.54 14.51
C LYS A 95 -20.38 -3.57 15.50
N ASN A 96 -19.73 -4.73 15.59
CA ASN A 96 -20.15 -5.81 16.51
C ASN A 96 -20.14 -5.35 17.96
N GLN A 97 -19.16 -4.52 18.34
CA GLN A 97 -19.04 -4.00 19.69
C GLN A 97 -20.12 -2.95 19.99
N PHE A 98 -20.48 -2.09 19.04
CA PHE A 98 -21.58 -1.14 19.18
C PHE A 98 -22.92 -1.85 19.43
N GLU A 99 -23.21 -2.91 18.66
CA GLU A 99 -24.43 -3.72 18.82
C GLU A 99 -24.48 -4.41 20.18
N LYS A 100 -23.36 -4.99 20.64
CA LYS A 100 -23.25 -5.64 21.97
C LYS A 100 -23.48 -4.68 23.14
N MET A 101 -23.13 -3.41 22.97
CA MET A 101 -23.29 -2.39 24.01
C MET A 101 -24.71 -1.80 24.09
N HIS A 102 -25.59 -2.15 23.15
CA HIS A 102 -26.97 -1.70 23.17
C HIS A 102 -27.69 -2.15 24.46
N GLY A 103 -28.23 -1.18 25.22
CA GLY A 103 -28.96 -1.43 26.47
C GLY A 103 -28.11 -1.83 27.70
N LYS A 104 -26.78 -1.97 27.56
CA LYS A 104 -25.90 -2.45 28.66
C LYS A 104 -24.81 -1.47 29.08
N ALA A 105 -24.38 -0.57 28.18
CA ALA A 105 -23.28 0.36 28.44
C ALA A 105 -23.78 1.80 28.62
N THR A 106 -22.91 2.66 29.19
CA THR A 106 -23.18 4.10 29.31
C THR A 106 -23.32 4.76 27.94
N LEU A 107 -24.12 5.83 27.87
CA LEU A 107 -24.36 6.57 26.63
C LEU A 107 -23.05 7.07 26.00
N ASN A 108 -22.12 7.56 26.82
CA ASN A 108 -20.82 8.06 26.37
C ASN A 108 -19.95 6.95 25.75
N ALA A 109 -19.91 5.76 26.35
CA ALA A 109 -19.13 4.65 25.80
C ALA A 109 -19.70 4.19 24.44
N ARG A 110 -21.02 4.21 24.28
CA ARG A 110 -21.68 3.90 22.99
C ARG A 110 -21.37 4.95 21.93
N TYR A 111 -21.36 6.23 22.30
CA TYR A 111 -21.01 7.31 21.38
C TYR A 111 -19.58 7.17 20.88
N GLN A 112 -18.61 6.88 21.76
CA GLN A 112 -17.21 6.70 21.38
C GLN A 112 -17.00 5.56 20.39
N VAL A 113 -17.65 4.42 20.59
CA VAL A 113 -17.52 3.29 19.65
C VAL A 113 -18.24 3.55 18.34
N ARG A 114 -19.34 4.31 18.36
CA ARG A 114 -20.00 4.77 17.13
C ARG A 114 -19.08 5.69 16.32
N GLU A 115 -18.47 6.67 16.96
CA GLU A 115 -17.52 7.59 16.32
C GLU A 115 -16.33 6.81 15.73
N ALA A 116 -15.73 5.89 16.50
CA ALA A 116 -14.65 5.04 16.01
C ALA A 116 -15.07 4.19 14.79
N HIS A 117 -16.31 3.69 14.76
CA HIS A 117 -16.86 2.95 13.63
C HIS A 117 -17.05 3.84 12.39
N GLU A 118 -17.65 5.03 12.55
CA GLU A 118 -17.90 5.98 11.46
C GLU A 118 -16.58 6.42 10.82
N VAL A 119 -15.55 6.72 11.62
CA VAL A 119 -14.21 7.08 11.14
C VAL A 119 -13.51 5.90 10.46
N ALA A 120 -13.60 4.68 11.01
CA ALA A 120 -12.99 3.51 10.36
C ALA A 120 -13.63 3.20 9.00
N THR A 121 -14.94 3.40 8.89
CA THR A 121 -15.72 3.15 7.66
C THR A 121 -15.37 4.16 6.58
N SER A 122 -15.26 5.45 6.92
CA SER A 122 -14.87 6.49 5.95
C SER A 122 -13.43 6.30 5.46
N MET A 123 -12.51 5.91 6.35
CA MET A 123 -11.13 5.63 5.97
C MET A 123 -11.00 4.37 5.10
N GLN A 124 -11.83 3.35 5.30
CA GLN A 124 -11.81 2.15 4.47
C GLN A 124 -12.05 2.46 2.99
N GLN A 125 -13.00 3.34 2.69
CA GLN A 125 -13.30 3.75 1.34
C GLN A 125 -12.12 4.49 0.71
N SER A 126 -11.50 5.40 1.46
CA SER A 126 -10.29 6.12 1.02
C SER A 126 -9.16 5.14 0.71
N TYR A 127 -8.91 4.15 1.57
CA TYR A 127 -7.86 3.15 1.36
C TYR A 127 -8.08 2.28 0.12
N LEU A 128 -9.33 1.85 -0.12
CA LEU A 128 -9.65 1.08 -1.32
C LEU A 128 -9.42 1.91 -2.57
N VAL A 129 -9.88 3.17 -2.60
CA VAL A 129 -9.67 4.07 -3.74
C VAL A 129 -8.18 4.31 -3.96
N CYS A 130 -7.42 4.66 -2.92
CA CYS A 130 -5.98 4.84 -3.02
C CYS A 130 -5.26 3.58 -3.52
N PHE A 131 -5.64 2.40 -3.02
CA PHE A 131 -5.10 1.13 -3.48
C PHE A 131 -5.36 0.91 -4.97
N PHE A 132 -6.60 1.04 -5.43
CA PHE A 132 -6.93 0.86 -6.85
C PHE A 132 -6.24 1.92 -7.73
N CYS A 133 -6.29 3.20 -7.37
CA CYS A 133 -5.62 4.25 -8.14
C CYS A 133 -4.10 4.04 -8.26
N LYS A 134 -3.43 3.64 -7.16
CA LYS A 134 -2.00 3.28 -7.18
C LYS A 134 -1.73 2.11 -8.13
N ASN A 135 -2.56 1.06 -8.08
CA ASN A 135 -2.38 -0.13 -8.91
C ASN A 135 -2.70 0.13 -10.39
N GLU A 136 -3.76 0.87 -10.70
CA GLU A 136 -4.13 1.24 -12.07
C GLU A 136 -3.07 2.13 -12.72
N HIS A 137 -2.58 3.14 -12.00
CA HIS A 137 -1.51 4.02 -12.49
C HIS A 137 -0.23 3.25 -12.82
N ASN A 138 0.07 2.17 -12.10
CA ASN A 138 1.20 1.29 -12.40
C ASN A 138 0.93 0.31 -13.56
N CYS A 139 -0.32 -0.12 -13.74
CA CYS A 139 -0.69 -1.08 -14.79
C CYS A 139 -0.76 -0.44 -16.19
N ILE A 140 -1.28 0.80 -16.29
CA ILE A 140 -1.51 1.46 -17.59
C ILE A 140 -0.22 1.66 -18.40
N PRO A 141 0.87 2.26 -17.85
CA PRO A 141 2.12 2.41 -18.58
C PRO A 141 2.69 1.07 -18.99
N LEU A 142 2.57 0.06 -18.13
CA LEU A 142 3.17 -1.25 -18.35
C LEU A 142 2.46 -2.04 -19.46
N VAL A 143 1.12 -2.01 -19.49
CA VAL A 143 0.32 -2.59 -20.59
C VAL A 143 0.55 -1.80 -21.88
N PHE A 144 0.60 -0.46 -21.79
CA PHE A 144 0.88 0.40 -22.94
C PHE A 144 2.27 0.12 -23.54
N PHE A 145 3.32 0.07 -22.72
CA PHE A 145 4.67 -0.26 -23.16
C PHE A 145 4.74 -1.69 -23.72
N SER A 146 4.19 -2.70 -23.04
CA SER A 146 4.23 -4.08 -23.55
C SER A 146 3.44 -4.28 -24.86
N TYR A 147 2.41 -3.48 -25.12
CA TYR A 147 1.62 -3.56 -26.34
C TYR A 147 2.21 -2.74 -27.49
N TYR A 148 2.63 -1.49 -27.26
CA TYR A 148 3.09 -0.57 -28.31
C TYR A 148 4.55 -0.73 -28.71
N ILE A 149 5.42 -1.23 -27.82
CA ILE A 149 6.86 -1.35 -28.12
C ILE A 149 7.16 -2.44 -29.16
N ILE A 150 6.22 -3.34 -29.49
CA ILE A 150 6.47 -4.37 -30.52
C ILE A 150 6.49 -3.80 -31.96
N GLU A 151 5.83 -2.68 -32.25
CA GLU A 151 5.88 -2.09 -33.61
C GLU A 151 6.98 -1.02 -33.79
N ILE A 152 7.49 -0.46 -32.69
CA ILE A 152 8.42 0.69 -32.71
C ILE A 152 9.87 0.30 -32.30
N ILE A 153 10.10 -0.96 -31.88
CA ILE A 153 11.43 -1.47 -31.46
C ILE A 153 12.52 -1.38 -32.54
N TYR A 154 12.18 -1.41 -33.83
CA TYR A 154 13.22 -1.31 -34.87
C TYR A 154 13.74 0.11 -35.11
N CYS A 155 13.06 1.16 -34.65
CA CYS A 155 13.45 2.55 -34.95
C CYS A 155 13.70 3.46 -33.74
N MET A 156 13.19 3.13 -32.54
CA MET A 156 13.21 4.06 -31.39
C MET A 156 13.96 3.55 -30.15
N VAL A 157 14.57 2.36 -30.20
CA VAL A 157 15.45 1.87 -29.13
C VAL A 157 16.70 2.75 -28.97
N ALA A 158 17.11 3.46 -30.02
CA ALA A 158 18.22 4.41 -29.99
C ALA A 158 17.83 5.82 -29.48
N SER A 159 16.53 6.18 -29.46
CA SER A 159 16.11 7.58 -29.29
C SER A 159 15.31 7.85 -28.01
N CYS A 160 14.61 6.86 -27.43
CA CYS A 160 13.83 7.06 -26.19
C CYS A 160 14.60 6.78 -24.90
N VAL A 161 15.81 6.22 -24.98
CA VAL A 161 16.76 6.20 -23.85
C VAL A 161 17.22 7.62 -23.47
N LEU A 162 17.02 8.60 -24.35
CA LEU A 162 17.41 10.02 -24.19
C LEU A 162 16.36 10.94 -23.54
N PHE A 163 15.10 10.51 -23.32
CA PHE A 163 14.10 11.29 -22.55
C PHE A 163 13.87 10.66 -21.16
N SER A 164 14.87 10.88 -20.33
CA SER A 164 15.02 10.50 -18.94
C SER A 164 14.12 11.33 -17.99
N PRO A 165 12.86 10.90 -17.76
CA PRO A 165 12.42 10.80 -16.36
C PRO A 165 11.65 9.51 -16.04
N PHE A 166 11.24 8.71 -17.04
CA PHE A 166 10.37 7.54 -16.83
C PHE A 166 11.09 6.25 -16.39
N HIS A 167 12.41 6.15 -16.61
CA HIS A 167 13.17 4.96 -16.20
C HIS A 167 13.22 4.78 -14.66
N ASN A 168 13.04 5.88 -13.93
CA ASN A 168 12.94 5.95 -12.48
C ASN A 168 11.52 5.66 -11.97
N PHE A 169 10.50 5.85 -12.82
CA PHE A 169 9.10 5.57 -12.50
C PHE A 169 8.79 4.07 -12.68
N ALA A 170 9.46 3.42 -13.63
CA ALA A 170 9.38 1.98 -13.86
C ALA A 170 9.99 1.12 -12.72
N GLN A 171 10.72 1.70 -11.77
CA GLN A 171 11.22 0.97 -10.60
C GLN A 171 10.18 0.85 -9.47
N GLY A 172 9.06 1.58 -9.58
CA GLY A 172 7.88 1.46 -8.70
C GLY A 172 6.82 0.49 -9.23
N ILE A 173 7.18 -0.50 -10.06
CA ILE A 173 6.26 -1.58 -10.44
C ILE A 173 5.95 -2.36 -9.16
N SER A 174 4.79 -2.07 -8.54
CA SER A 174 4.33 -2.81 -7.37
C SER A 174 4.25 -4.29 -7.70
N THR A 175 4.52 -5.15 -6.72
CA THR A 175 4.43 -6.61 -6.88
C THR A 175 3.04 -7.08 -7.32
N THR A 176 2.00 -6.29 -7.08
CA THR A 176 0.66 -6.49 -7.67
C THR A 176 0.65 -6.29 -9.17
N SER A 177 1.32 -5.27 -9.70
CA SER A 177 1.40 -5.04 -11.15
C SER A 177 2.23 -6.12 -11.86
N THR A 178 3.30 -6.66 -11.25
CA THR A 178 4.01 -7.84 -11.78
C THR A 178 3.20 -9.14 -11.67
N PHE A 179 2.46 -9.34 -10.57
CA PHE A 179 1.54 -10.49 -10.42
C PHE A 179 0.38 -10.44 -11.42
N LEU A 180 -0.20 -9.27 -11.63
CA LEU A 180 -1.22 -9.04 -12.66
C LEU A 180 -0.64 -9.28 -14.05
N LEU A 181 0.56 -8.78 -14.35
CA LEU A 181 1.29 -9.07 -15.60
C LEU A 181 1.51 -10.56 -15.82
N PHE A 182 2.01 -11.26 -14.80
CA PHE A 182 2.25 -12.69 -14.85
C PHE A 182 0.94 -13.46 -15.08
N SER A 183 -0.14 -13.06 -14.41
CA SER A 183 -1.47 -13.62 -14.59
C SER A 183 -2.04 -13.32 -15.99
N LEU A 184 -1.83 -12.12 -16.51
CA LEU A 184 -2.25 -11.69 -17.86
C LEU A 184 -1.47 -12.45 -18.95
N VAL A 185 -0.16 -12.60 -18.80
CA VAL A 185 0.70 -13.37 -19.71
C VAL A 185 0.36 -14.86 -19.66
N ARG A 186 0.05 -15.41 -18.48
CA ARG A 186 -0.36 -16.81 -18.31
C ARG A 186 -1.71 -17.10 -18.97
N ASN A 187 -2.67 -16.18 -18.85
CA ASN A 187 -4.04 -16.40 -19.30
C ASN A 187 -4.28 -15.96 -20.75
N HIS A 188 -3.47 -15.04 -21.29
CA HIS A 188 -3.67 -14.52 -22.64
C HIS A 188 -2.73 -15.19 -23.65
N PRO A 189 -3.23 -16.05 -24.57
CA PRO A 189 -2.40 -16.89 -25.43
C PRO A 189 -1.49 -16.08 -26.36
N ARG A 190 -1.94 -14.92 -26.85
CA ARG A 190 -1.10 -14.04 -27.69
C ARG A 190 0.06 -13.40 -26.94
N LEU A 191 -0.11 -13.09 -25.65
CA LEU A 191 0.96 -12.52 -24.82
C LEU A 191 1.98 -13.60 -24.49
N LYS A 192 1.51 -14.80 -24.13
CA LYS A 192 2.35 -15.97 -23.89
C LYS A 192 3.28 -16.27 -25.07
N THR A 193 2.76 -16.32 -26.29
CA THR A 193 3.58 -16.58 -27.49
C THR A 193 4.63 -15.49 -27.72
N LYS A 194 4.26 -14.22 -27.50
CA LYS A 194 5.17 -13.08 -27.64
C LYS A 194 6.26 -13.06 -26.57
N THR A 195 5.95 -13.43 -25.34
CA THR A 195 6.94 -13.53 -24.24
C THR A 195 7.93 -14.67 -24.49
N VAL A 196 7.48 -15.81 -25.00
CA VAL A 196 8.37 -16.94 -25.37
C VAL A 196 9.32 -16.55 -26.51
N LEU A 197 8.81 -15.88 -27.55
CA LEU A 197 9.63 -15.37 -28.67
C LEU A 197 10.67 -14.32 -28.22
N PHE A 198 10.34 -13.54 -27.20
CA PHE A 198 11.27 -12.56 -26.63
C PHE A 198 12.36 -13.25 -25.81
N LEU A 199 11.98 -14.21 -24.95
CA LEU A 199 12.93 -15.03 -24.17
C LEU A 199 13.89 -15.80 -25.07
N SER A 200 13.40 -16.38 -26.17
CA SER A 200 14.24 -17.13 -27.12
C SER A 200 15.20 -16.25 -27.94
N LYS A 201 15.07 -14.92 -27.89
CA LYS A 201 16.02 -13.98 -28.51
C LYS A 201 17.06 -13.46 -27.51
N ILE A 202 16.79 -13.59 -26.21
CA ILE A 202 17.67 -13.14 -25.12
C ILE A 202 18.55 -14.28 -24.60
N THR A 203 18.04 -15.52 -24.67
CA THR A 203 18.83 -16.75 -24.48
C THR A 203 19.55 -17.14 -25.75
#